data_AF-A0AAQ4DFV9-F1
#
_entry.id   AF-A0AAQ4DFV9-F1
#
_cell.length_a   1.000
_cell.length_b   1.000
_cell.length_c   1.000
_cell.angle_alpha   90.00
_cell.angle_beta   90.00
_cell.angle_gamma   90.00
#
_symmetry.space_group_name_H-M   'P 1'
#
loop_
_entity.id
_entity.type
_entity.pdbx_description
1 polymer ?
#
loop_
_entity_poly.entity_id
_entity_poly.type
_entity_poly.pdbx_seq_one_letter_code
_entity_poly.pdbx_strand_id
1 'polypeptide(L)'
;MAYAMIHQYGMDPVIGPLSFPAEEEGQTVVGRKPYSRRLANTIDEQARLVVARAYKETERVLQQNSDKLKLLAGELLKREVLNYADIEALIGPPPFGKKQLIEVLDLGPDSSDKKNSKPSSEREGPHGKPQQNLSGATGTST
;
A
#
# COMPACT_ATOMS: atom_id res chain seq x y z
N MET A 1 14.76 5.91 -1.66
CA MET A 1 13.76 4.83 -1.54
C MET A 1 13.96 3.69 -2.54
N ALA A 2 14.17 3.94 -3.84
CA ALA A 2 14.35 2.88 -4.85
C ALA A 2 15.40 1.81 -4.46
N TYR A 3 16.59 2.24 -4.03
CA TYR A 3 17.63 1.34 -3.56
C TYR A 3 17.21 0.49 -2.35
N ALA A 4 16.49 1.05 -1.37
CA ALA A 4 16.01 0.30 -0.21
C ALA A 4 14.99 -0.77 -0.61
N MET A 5 14.06 -0.47 -1.53
CA MET A 5 13.09 -1.44 -2.04
C MET A 5 13.78 -2.66 -2.64
N ILE A 6 14.83 -2.44 -3.44
CA ILE A 6 15.53 -3.52 -4.14
C ILE A 6 16.52 -4.24 -3.20
N HIS A 7 17.30 -3.47 -2.44
CA HIS A 7 18.44 -3.98 -1.68
C HIS A 7 18.08 -4.48 -0.28
N GLN A 8 17.24 -3.74 0.44
CA GLN A 8 16.88 -4.05 1.83
C GLN A 8 15.60 -4.87 1.92
N TYR A 9 14.60 -4.60 1.08
CA TYR A 9 13.30 -5.25 1.17
C TYR A 9 13.10 -6.40 0.16
N GLY A 10 13.97 -6.54 -0.84
CA GLY A 10 13.82 -7.57 -1.87
C GLY A 10 12.55 -7.44 -2.72
N MET A 11 12.05 -6.21 -2.90
CA MET A 11 10.86 -5.87 -3.68
C MET A 11 11.16 -5.73 -5.18
N ASP A 12 12.02 -6.61 -5.71
CA ASP A 12 12.38 -6.62 -7.12
C ASP A 12 12.35 -8.06 -7.67
N PRO A 13 11.68 -8.32 -8.80
CA PRO A 13 11.55 -9.67 -9.33
C PRO A 13 12.85 -10.22 -9.94
N VAL A 14 13.80 -9.37 -10.32
CA VAL A 14 15.09 -9.78 -10.92
C VAL A 14 16.08 -10.18 -9.84
N ILE A 15 16.16 -9.40 -8.76
CA ILE A 15 16.98 -9.73 -7.59
C ILE A 15 16.35 -10.85 -6.77
N GLY A 16 15.01 -10.88 -6.70
CA GLY A 16 14.25 -11.78 -5.87
C GLY A 16 14.16 -11.32 -4.41
N PRO A 17 13.62 -12.17 -3.52
CA PRO A 17 13.39 -11.87 -2.11
C PRO A 17 14.69 -11.96 -1.29
N LEU A 18 15.74 -11.29 -1.73
CA LEU A 18 17.02 -11.19 -1.05
C LEU A 18 17.13 -9.84 -0.34
N SER A 19 17.62 -9.87 0.88
CA SER A 19 17.86 -8.67 1.69
C SER A 19 19.34 -8.56 2.00
N PHE A 20 19.84 -7.35 1.82
CA PHE A 20 21.18 -6.93 2.15
C PHE A 20 21.04 -5.68 3.02
N PRO A 21 21.05 -5.83 4.35
CA PRO A 21 20.95 -4.69 5.25
C PRO A 21 22.15 -3.76 5.03
N ALA A 22 21.89 -2.46 5.05
CA ALA A 22 22.98 -1.49 5.16
C ALA A 22 23.58 -1.65 6.55
N GLU A 23 24.92 -1.65 6.65
CA GLU A 23 25.58 -1.69 7.95
C GLU A 23 25.04 -0.53 8.81
N GLU A 24 24.48 -0.86 9.97
CA GLU A 24 24.07 0.14 10.95
C GLU A 24 25.29 1.02 11.28
N GLU A 25 25.06 2.33 11.34
CA GLU A 25 26.06 3.34 11.75
C GLU A 25 26.61 2.98 13.13
N GLY A 26 27.67 2.15 13.20
CA GLY A 26 28.24 1.68 14.46
C GLY A 26 29.00 0.36 14.39
N GLN A 27 28.71 -0.51 13.42
CA GLN A 27 29.55 -1.69 13.15
C GLN A 27 30.35 -1.47 11.88
N THR A 28 31.53 -0.87 12.04
CA THR A 28 32.59 -0.84 11.02
C THR A 28 33.03 -2.27 10.69
N VAL A 29 32.29 -2.97 9.84
CA VAL A 29 32.83 -4.11 9.10
C VAL A 29 33.45 -3.52 7.85
N VAL A 30 34.74 -3.28 7.93
CA VAL A 30 35.56 -2.77 6.84
C VAL A 30 35.38 -3.64 5.59
N GLY A 31 34.57 -3.18 4.65
CA GLY A 31 35.08 -2.91 3.30
C GLY A 31 34.56 -3.74 2.13
N ARG A 32 33.56 -4.61 2.26
CA ARG A 32 33.01 -5.31 1.07
C ARG A 32 31.50 -5.44 1.09
N LYS A 33 30.88 -4.83 0.06
CA LYS A 33 29.49 -5.11 -0.35
C LYS A 33 29.28 -6.63 -0.38
N PRO A 34 28.23 -7.17 0.28
CA PRO A 34 27.94 -8.61 0.35
C PRO A 34 27.39 -9.17 -0.98
N TYR A 35 27.86 -8.64 -2.11
CA TYR A 35 27.41 -9.00 -3.44
C TYR A 35 28.46 -8.68 -4.50
N SER A 36 28.39 -9.40 -5.62
CA SER A 36 29.30 -9.22 -6.74
C SER A 36 29.10 -7.86 -7.43
N ARG A 37 30.11 -7.39 -8.17
CA ARG A 37 29.98 -6.20 -9.03
C ARG A 37 28.86 -6.35 -10.06
N ARG A 38 28.64 -7.56 -10.57
CA ARG A 38 27.55 -7.86 -11.50
C ARG A 38 26.19 -7.55 -10.85
N LEU A 39 25.98 -8.03 -9.63
CA LEU A 39 24.75 -7.78 -8.89
C LEU A 39 24.59 -6.29 -8.53
N ALA A 40 25.70 -5.60 -8.21
CA ALA A 40 25.68 -4.14 -8.00
C ALA A 40 25.14 -3.40 -9.25
N ASN A 41 25.65 -3.73 -10.43
CA ASN A 41 25.20 -3.12 -11.68
C ASN A 41 23.71 -3.42 -11.94
N THR A 42 23.25 -4.64 -11.64
CA THR A 42 21.84 -5.00 -11.77
C THR A 42 20.96 -4.20 -10.81
N ILE A 43 21.39 -3.99 -9.57
CA ILE A 43 20.66 -3.15 -8.60
C ILE A 43 20.52 -1.71 -9.13
N ASP A 44 21.58 -1.13 -9.68
CA ASP A 44 21.56 0.22 -10.26
C ASP A 44 20.58 0.32 -11.45
N GLU A 45 20.56 -0.71 -12.30
CA GLU A 45 19.63 -0.79 -13.43
C GLU A 45 18.18 -0.89 -12.97
N GLN A 46 17.89 -1.77 -12.01
CA GLN A 46 16.53 -1.90 -11.45
C GLN A 46 16.09 -0.61 -10.74
N ALA A 47 16.98 0.05 -10.00
CA ALA A 47 16.68 1.32 -9.35
C ALA A 47 16.26 2.39 -10.36
N ARG A 48 16.97 2.47 -11.50
CA ARG A 48 16.61 3.36 -12.60
C ARG A 48 15.23 3.02 -13.17
N LEU A 49 14.94 1.73 -13.39
CA LEU A 49 13.65 1.30 -13.93
C LEU A 49 12.48 1.63 -13.00
N VAL A 50 12.65 1.43 -11.69
CA VAL A 50 11.64 1.77 -10.68
C VAL A 50 11.33 3.27 -10.71
N VAL A 51 12.37 4.12 -10.70
CA VAL A 51 12.20 5.57 -10.76
C VAL A 51 11.55 6.01 -12.07
N ALA A 52 12.00 5.47 -13.20
CA ALA A 52 11.43 5.78 -14.52
C ALA A 52 9.95 5.38 -14.62
N ARG A 53 9.56 4.23 -14.06
CA ARG A 53 8.17 3.79 -14.02
C ARG A 53 7.32 4.72 -13.15
N ALA A 54 7.78 5.03 -11.94
CA ALA A 54 7.09 5.94 -11.04
C ALA A 54 6.91 7.33 -11.65
N TYR A 55 7.93 7.84 -12.35
CA TYR A 55 7.86 9.12 -13.06
C TYR A 55 6.79 9.10 -14.14
N LYS A 56 6.80 8.11 -15.03
CA LYS A 56 5.79 7.98 -16.10
C LYS A 56 4.38 7.83 -15.55
N GLU A 57 4.21 7.06 -14.48
CA GLU A 57 2.90 6.89 -13.85
C GLU A 57 2.43 8.20 -13.21
N THR A 58 3.33 8.92 -12.53
CA THR A 58 3.01 10.23 -11.96
C THR A 58 2.61 11.23 -13.04
N GLU A 59 3.37 11.30 -14.14
CA GLU A 59 3.06 12.15 -15.29
C GLU A 59 1.67 11.80 -15.85
N ARG A 60 1.39 10.51 -16.04
CA ARG A 60 0.08 10.04 -16.50
C ARG A 60 -1.05 10.47 -15.56
N VAL A 61 -0.89 10.29 -14.25
CA VAL A 61 -1.89 10.68 -13.24
C VAL A 61 -2.14 12.19 -13.27
N LEU A 62 -1.08 12.99 -13.37
CA LEU A 62 -1.19 14.45 -13.45
C LEU A 62 -1.87 14.91 -14.75
N GLN A 63 -1.53 14.30 -15.88
CA GLN A 63 -2.17 14.59 -17.16
C GLN A 63 -3.66 14.22 -17.16
N GLN A 64 -4.01 13.04 -16.63
CA GLN A 64 -5.41 12.61 -16.50
C GLN A 64 -6.24 13.49 -15.58
N ASN A 65 -5.61 14.18 -14.62
CA ASN A 65 -6.26 15.08 -13.66
C ASN A 65 -5.86 16.55 -13.87
N SER A 66 -5.51 16.94 -15.09
CA SER A 66 -4.98 18.28 -15.39
C SER A 66 -5.92 19.41 -14.98
N ASP A 67 -7.23 19.19 -15.08
CA ASP A 67 -8.23 20.21 -14.75
C ASP A 67 -8.29 20.45 -13.24
N LYS A 68 -8.25 19.37 -12.44
CA LYS A 68 -8.16 19.44 -10.98
C LYS A 68 -6.84 20.09 -10.53
N LEU A 69 -5.74 19.80 -11.21
CA LEU A 69 -4.44 20.42 -10.96
C LEU A 69 -4.49 21.94 -11.19
N LYS A 70 -5.09 22.39 -12.29
CA LYS A 70 -5.26 23.82 -12.59
C LYS A 70 -6.14 24.53 -11.57
N LEU A 71 -7.23 23.89 -11.13
CA LEU A 71 -8.11 24.42 -10.08
C LEU A 71 -7.35 24.59 -8.75
N LEU A 72 -6.62 23.56 -8.31
CA LEU A 72 -5.79 23.62 -7.10
C LEU A 72 -4.72 24.72 -7.19
N ALA A 73 -4.01 24.79 -8.32
CA ALA A 73 -2.99 25.82 -8.53
C ALA A 73 -3.60 27.23 -8.51
N GLY A 74 -4.75 27.43 -9.14
CA GLY A 74 -5.45 28.70 -9.15
C GLY A 74 -5.95 29.13 -7.77
N GLU A 75 -6.35 28.19 -6.92
CA GLU A 75 -6.76 28.48 -5.55
C GLU A 75 -5.55 28.76 -4.64
N LEU A 76 -4.42 28.05 -4.83
CA LEU A 76 -3.17 28.33 -4.10
C LEU A 76 -2.60 29.72 -4.41
N LEU A 77 -2.87 30.27 -5.60
CA LEU A 77 -2.50 31.66 -5.93
C LEU A 77 -3.32 32.69 -5.13
N LYS A 78 -4.54 32.34 -4.69
CA LYS A 78 -5.39 33.21 -3.86
C LYS A 78 -5.17 32.99 -2.37
N ARG A 79 -4.91 31.74 -1.97
CA ARG A 79 -4.72 31.29 -0.60
C ARG A 79 -3.42 30.51 -0.50
N GLU A 80 -2.44 31.04 0.23
CA GLU A 80 -1.10 30.43 0.35
C GLU A 80 -1.12 29.01 0.95
N VAL A 81 -2.15 28.68 1.73
CA VAL A 81 -2.30 27.39 2.40
C VAL A 81 -3.71 26.84 2.16
N LEU A 82 -3.80 25.57 1.77
CA LEU A 82 -5.05 24.82 1.67
C LEU A 82 -5.04 23.64 2.62
N ASN A 83 -6.09 23.50 3.42
CA ASN A 83 -6.27 22.35 4.29
C ASN A 83 -6.99 21.22 3.55
N TYR A 84 -6.98 20.02 4.15
CA TYR A 84 -7.65 18.84 3.58
C TYR A 84 -9.14 19.09 3.25
N ALA A 85 -9.86 19.81 4.13
CA ALA A 85 -11.26 20.16 3.90
C ALA A 85 -11.47 21.09 2.68
N ASP A 86 -10.53 22.02 2.45
CA ASP A 86 -10.58 22.92 1.29
C ASP A 86 -10.34 22.14 -0.01
N ILE A 87 -9.42 21.17 0.02
CA ILE A 87 -9.13 20.28 -1.12
C ILE A 87 -10.35 19.41 -1.43
N GLU A 88 -10.96 18.80 -0.40
CA GLU A 88 -12.17 17.98 -0.56
C GLU A 88 -13.34 18.80 -1.11
N ALA A 89 -13.50 20.06 -0.69
CA ALA A 89 -14.49 20.98 -1.24
C ALA A 89 -14.19 21.36 -2.70
N LEU A 90 -12.92 21.48 -3.09
CA LEU A 90 -12.49 21.95 -4.41
C LEU A 90 -12.51 20.84 -5.48
N ILE A 91 -11.99 19.65 -5.16
CA ILE A 91 -11.81 18.55 -6.14
C ILE A 91 -12.66 17.30 -5.82
N GLY A 92 -13.44 17.35 -4.73
CA GLY A 92 -14.31 16.27 -4.27
C GLY A 92 -13.65 15.30 -3.28
N PRO A 93 -14.44 14.36 -2.71
CA PRO A 93 -13.95 13.37 -1.78
C PRO A 93 -13.02 12.34 -2.46
N PRO A 94 -12.05 11.77 -1.72
CA PRO A 94 -11.13 10.79 -2.27
C PRO A 94 -11.86 9.49 -2.70
N PRO A 95 -11.49 8.90 -3.84
CA PRO A 95 -12.15 7.70 -4.37
C PRO A 95 -11.91 6.44 -3.53
N PHE A 96 -10.86 6.41 -2.71
CA PHE A 96 -10.48 5.25 -1.89
C PHE A 96 -10.90 5.36 -0.42
N GLY A 97 -11.89 6.23 -0.13
CA GLY A 97 -12.42 6.44 1.21
C GLY A 97 -11.63 7.48 2.03
N LYS A 98 -12.20 7.85 3.19
CA LYS A 98 -11.62 8.85 4.09
C LYS A 98 -10.34 8.32 4.72
N LYS A 99 -9.39 9.23 4.99
CA LYS A 99 -8.15 8.93 5.72
C LYS A 99 -8.51 8.35 7.09
N GLN A 100 -8.30 7.04 7.26
CA GLN A 100 -8.47 6.36 8.54
C GLN A 100 -7.32 6.78 9.46
N LEU A 101 -7.63 7.49 10.54
CA LEU A 101 -6.66 7.75 11.59
C LEU A 101 -6.59 6.47 12.41
N ILE A 102 -5.51 5.70 12.25
CA ILE A 102 -5.23 4.58 13.14
C ILE A 102 -4.84 5.23 14.47
N GLU A 103 -5.72 5.18 15.47
CA GLU A 103 -5.33 5.47 16.84
C GLU A 103 -4.22 4.47 17.20
N VAL A 104 -3.06 4.98 17.59
CA VAL A 104 -1.96 4.16 18.07
C VAL A 104 -2.49 3.42 19.29
N LEU A 105 -2.78 2.13 19.14
CA LEU A 105 -3.03 1.28 20.30
C LEU A 105 -1.77 1.32 21.14
N ASP A 106 -1.88 1.94 22.31
CA ASP A 106 -0.87 1.88 23.36
C ASP A 106 -0.78 0.43 23.85
N LEU A 107 0.08 -0.36 23.21
CA LEU A 107 0.44 -1.70 23.65
C LEU A 107 1.38 -1.58 24.85
N GLY A 108 0.84 -1.06 25.95
CA GLY A 108 1.46 -1.12 27.26
C GLY A 108 1.66 -2.58 27.69
N PRO A 109 2.76 -2.91 28.40
CA PRO A 109 3.04 -4.26 28.82
C PRO A 109 2.22 -4.60 30.07
N ASP A 110 0.93 -4.87 29.93
CA ASP A 110 0.22 -5.62 30.97
C ASP A 110 -0.92 -6.45 30.38
N SER A 111 -0.59 -7.69 30.03
CA SER A 111 -1.58 -8.71 29.71
C SER A 111 -2.07 -9.34 31.01
N SER A 112 -3.12 -8.78 31.61
CA SER A 112 -3.96 -9.52 32.55
C SER A 112 -5.43 -9.09 32.44
N ASP A 113 -6.22 -10.03 31.90
CA ASP A 113 -7.65 -10.22 32.09
C ASP A 113 -8.61 -9.02 32.10
N LYS A 114 -9.43 -8.91 31.03
CA LYS A 114 -10.89 -9.10 31.18
C LYS A 114 -11.64 -9.22 29.85
N LYS A 115 -12.53 -10.21 29.86
CA LYS A 115 -13.55 -10.53 28.85
C LYS A 115 -14.54 -9.39 28.58
N ASN A 116 -14.82 -9.24 27.28
CA ASN A 116 -16.15 -9.10 26.65
C ASN A 116 -16.97 -7.81 26.86
N SER A 117 -17.16 -7.06 25.77
CA SER A 117 -18.50 -6.81 25.22
C SER A 117 -18.40 -6.26 23.78
N LYS A 118 -19.08 -6.92 22.84
CA LYS A 118 -19.43 -6.34 21.53
C LYS A 118 -20.42 -5.18 21.75
N PRO A 119 -20.54 -4.26 20.78
CA PRO A 119 -21.74 -4.32 19.96
C PRO A 119 -21.49 -4.26 18.45
N SER A 120 -22.48 -4.80 17.77
CA SER A 120 -22.66 -5.10 16.36
C SER A 120 -23.33 -3.98 15.57
N SER A 121 -22.95 -3.80 14.30
CA SER A 121 -23.82 -3.47 13.14
C SER A 121 -22.93 -3.44 11.89
N GLU A 122 -22.94 -4.54 11.11
CA GLU A 122 -23.63 -4.69 9.81
C GLU A 122 -22.68 -4.44 8.63
N ARG A 123 -22.08 -5.53 8.16
CA ARG A 123 -21.58 -5.67 6.79
C ARG A 123 -22.63 -6.45 6.01
N GLU A 124 -23.39 -5.78 5.17
CA GLU A 124 -24.05 -6.43 4.05
C GLU A 124 -23.08 -6.46 2.87
N GLY A 125 -22.64 -7.66 2.49
CA GLY A 125 -22.08 -7.95 1.17
C GLY A 125 -23.07 -8.83 0.41
N PRO A 126 -23.37 -8.58 -0.88
CA PRO A 126 -24.41 -9.33 -1.57
C PRO A 126 -23.90 -10.66 -2.15
N HIS A 127 -24.67 -11.70 -1.84
CA HIS A 127 -25.14 -12.78 -2.73
C HIS A 127 -24.20 -13.96 -3.10
N GLY A 128 -24.38 -15.06 -2.35
CA GLY A 128 -24.31 -16.43 -2.87
C GLY A 128 -25.71 -17.05 -2.87
N LYS A 129 -26.19 -17.54 -4.02
CA LYS A 129 -27.52 -18.18 -4.16
C LYS A 129 -27.53 -19.59 -3.54
N PRO A 130 -28.68 -20.06 -2.99
CA PRO A 130 -28.79 -21.36 -2.32
C PRO A 130 -29.12 -22.50 -3.30
N GLN A 131 -28.47 -23.66 -3.14
CA GLN A 131 -28.87 -24.93 -3.75
C GLN A 131 -29.80 -25.67 -2.79
N GLN A 132 -31.03 -25.90 -3.24
CA GLN A 132 -32.06 -26.66 -2.53
C GLN A 132 -31.76 -28.16 -2.59
N ASN A 133 -31.93 -28.83 -1.45
CA ASN A 133 -32.03 -30.27 -1.34
C ASN A 133 -33.46 -30.72 -1.67
N LEU A 134 -33.61 -31.80 -2.43
CA LEU A 134 -34.86 -32.55 -2.51
C LEU A 134 -34.57 -34.02 -2.25
N SER A 135 -35.14 -34.50 -1.15
CA SER A 135 -35.27 -35.89 -0.74
C SER A 135 -36.46 -36.53 -1.47
N GLY A 136 -36.33 -37.77 -1.95
CA GLY A 136 -37.48 -38.54 -2.44
C GLY A 136 -37.17 -39.88 -3.11
N ALA A 137 -36.99 -40.91 -2.26
CA ALA A 137 -37.32 -42.34 -2.35
C ALA A 137 -37.68 -43.08 -3.66
N THR A 138 -37.46 -44.42 -3.56
CA THR A 138 -37.92 -45.57 -4.37
C THR A 138 -37.05 -45.89 -5.61
N GLY A 139 -36.64 -47.11 -5.96
CA GLY A 139 -36.96 -48.47 -5.53
C GLY A 139 -36.89 -49.39 -6.77
N THR A 140 -36.38 -50.63 -6.59
CA THR A 140 -36.54 -51.85 -7.43
C THR A 140 -35.84 -51.99 -8.81
N SER A 141 -34.86 -52.91 -8.82
CA SER A 141 -34.74 -54.12 -9.67
C SER A 141 -35.23 -54.10 -11.12
N THR A 142 -34.33 -54.37 -12.07
CA THR A 142 -34.32 -55.54 -12.99
C THR A 142 -32.95 -55.59 -13.67
#